data_AF-A0AAE1L725-F1
#
_entry.id   AF-A0AAE1L725-F1
#
_cell.length_a   1.000
_cell.length_b   1.000
_cell.length_c   1.000
_cell.angle_alpha   90.00
_cell.angle_beta   90.00
_cell.angle_gamma   90.00
#
_symmetry.space_group_name_H-M   'P 1'
#
loop_
_entity.id
_entity.type
_entity.pdbx_description
1 polymer ?
#
loop_
_entity_poly.entity_id
_entity_poly.type
_entity_poly.pdbx_seq_one_letter_code
_entity_poly.pdbx_strand_id
1 'polypeptide(L)'
;MIMNEEEDQLQELKHTQYTALREKLLADILQKGEDARLSRRLQLEKHQENLEKTAFQDIEVKEKRAERLSLEQHHKYSAEKSSNESLRKEKLRHQLRLGTQEIRDLESQLRACYVGKGVHAQMKEKQLQRIREEIREKAHLEAQLVAWKEQEDEDRKTKEENLRQKYALRLAQQEQIVQKQQEKIEAYRTFVQEKLMLDAAVQELIEEDRRNSIARMQRQKACQKDIENFIAAREEWKEKQKLQQEIENKRIQAFVEMQTQRELKLQQEVQRKWEAKSQISDFLARKLYKEQMQDMEKRQVFQELAEEELREAQEARIRQELQVAVQKRIDLRLAMAHQQKERVLQLQREAQREQQMRQEMMEQRAILDRLDQLTAERRRIKVQEHRQAVERLLKERRVRRNLELEQIMRDHEAQVEEEKAREQMIEEERINILQQHAVNLLGFMPRGLLKESDVEKLGSNFKTTFATHRVVQDPCV
;
A
#
# COMPACT_ATOMS: atom_id res chain seq x y z
N MET A 1 170.36 72.64 102.70
CA MET A 1 170.06 72.78 101.26
C MET A 1 169.27 71.56 100.80
N ILE A 2 167.95 71.69 100.90
CA ILE A 2 166.85 71.15 100.08
C ILE A 2 166.73 69.64 99.78
N MET A 3 167.75 68.78 99.86
CA MET A 3 167.57 67.36 99.48
C MET A 3 167.57 66.35 100.64
N ASN A 4 167.73 66.78 101.90
CA ASN A 4 167.87 65.85 103.03
C ASN A 4 166.59 65.66 103.88
N GLU A 5 165.45 66.28 103.54
CA GLU A 5 164.17 66.03 104.25
C GLU A 5 163.44 64.77 103.75
N GLU A 6 163.79 64.24 102.57
CA GLU A 6 163.06 63.13 101.94
C GLU A 6 163.58 61.73 102.32
N GLU A 7 164.85 61.58 102.73
CA GLU A 7 165.41 60.27 103.09
C GLU A 7 165.03 59.82 104.51
N ASP A 8 164.91 60.73 105.49
CA ASP A 8 164.55 60.37 106.87
C ASP A 8 163.07 60.01 107.03
N GLN A 9 162.18 60.61 106.23
CA GLN A 9 160.74 60.30 106.26
C GLN A 9 160.42 58.87 105.77
N LEU A 10 161.29 58.26 104.95
CA LEU A 10 161.05 56.93 104.39
C LEU A 10 161.42 55.79 105.37
N GLN A 11 162.28 56.05 106.36
CA GLN A 11 162.67 55.04 107.37
C GLN A 11 161.65 54.93 108.52
N GLU A 12 161.04 56.04 108.98
CA GLU A 12 160.07 56.02 110.08
C GLU A 12 158.76 55.28 109.74
N LEU A 13 158.32 55.34 108.48
CA LEU A 13 157.13 54.63 108.02
C LEU A 13 157.28 53.10 108.03
N LYS A 14 158.50 52.58 107.78
CA LYS A 14 158.72 51.12 107.81
C LYS A 14 158.76 50.57 109.25
N HIS A 15 159.21 51.36 110.23
CA HIS A 15 159.29 50.89 111.61
C HIS A 15 157.91 50.84 112.29
N THR A 16 157.04 51.81 111.98
CA THR A 16 155.69 51.89 112.57
C THR A 16 154.75 50.78 112.13
N GLN A 17 154.92 50.22 110.92
CA GLN A 17 154.08 49.11 110.45
C GLN A 17 154.43 47.76 111.11
N TYR A 18 155.70 47.51 111.43
CA TYR A 18 156.10 46.22 112.00
C TYR A 18 155.70 46.07 113.48
N THR A 19 155.67 47.16 114.25
CA THR A 19 155.30 47.12 115.68
C THR A 19 153.80 46.93 115.89
N ALA A 20 152.95 47.55 115.07
CA ALA A 20 151.51 47.45 115.20
C ALA A 20 150.96 46.02 114.95
N LEU A 21 151.60 45.24 114.09
CA LEU A 21 151.18 43.86 113.78
C LEU A 21 151.50 42.87 114.91
N ARG A 22 152.57 43.11 115.67
CA ARG A 22 152.98 42.22 116.77
C ARG A 22 152.08 42.34 118.00
N GLU A 23 151.60 43.54 118.32
CA GLU A 23 150.78 43.76 119.52
C GLU A 23 149.37 43.16 119.40
N LYS A 24 148.78 43.15 118.21
CA LYS A 24 147.44 42.56 118.01
C LYS A 24 147.42 41.04 118.24
N LEU A 25 148.45 40.32 117.82
CA LEU A 25 148.49 38.85 117.91
C LEU A 25 148.68 38.34 119.36
N LEU A 26 149.30 39.14 120.23
CA LEU A 26 149.50 38.75 121.64
C LEU A 26 148.26 38.99 122.50
N ALA A 27 147.46 40.02 122.20
CA ALA A 27 146.22 40.30 122.94
C ALA A 27 145.17 39.18 122.79
N ASP A 28 145.06 38.59 121.59
CA ASP A 28 144.05 37.55 121.29
C ASP A 28 144.32 36.21 122.00
N ILE A 29 145.59 35.88 122.29
CA ILE A 29 145.95 34.60 122.92
C ILE A 29 145.66 34.61 124.43
N LEU A 30 145.83 35.76 125.10
CA LEU A 30 145.62 35.87 126.55
C LEU A 30 144.13 35.89 126.93
N GLN A 31 143.27 36.57 126.15
CA GLN A 31 141.83 36.62 126.43
C GLN A 31 141.15 35.24 126.41
N LYS A 32 141.53 34.35 125.47
CA LYS A 32 140.89 33.03 125.36
C LYS A 32 141.21 32.08 126.52
N GLY A 33 142.30 32.31 127.27
CA GLY A 33 142.71 31.46 128.40
C GLY A 33 141.97 31.74 129.70
N GLU A 34 141.60 32.99 129.96
CA GLU A 34 140.96 33.41 131.22
C GLU A 34 139.45 33.08 131.24
N ASP A 35 138.77 33.21 130.10
CA ASP A 35 137.33 32.93 129.98
C ASP A 35 136.97 31.47 130.26
N ALA A 36 137.87 30.53 129.93
CA ALA A 36 137.62 29.09 130.12
C ALA A 36 137.72 28.65 131.60
N ARG A 37 138.54 29.33 132.41
CA ARG A 37 138.71 28.98 133.85
C ARG A 37 137.59 29.55 134.71
N LEU A 38 137.14 30.77 134.42
CA LEU A 38 136.05 31.41 135.15
C LEU A 38 134.72 30.65 134.96
N SER A 39 134.44 30.16 133.75
CA SER A 39 133.21 29.43 133.45
C SER A 39 133.06 28.12 134.24
N ARG A 40 134.17 27.41 134.51
CA ARG A 40 134.12 26.10 135.17
C ARG A 40 133.89 26.20 136.68
N ARG A 41 134.41 27.24 137.34
CA ARG A 41 134.18 27.49 138.78
C ARG A 41 132.72 27.91 139.05
N LEU A 42 132.17 28.77 138.19
CA LEU A 42 130.79 29.25 138.33
C LEU A 42 129.74 28.13 138.18
N GLN A 43 130.04 27.07 137.42
CA GLN A 43 129.13 25.94 137.26
C GLN A 43 129.04 25.04 138.50
N LEU A 44 130.15 24.86 139.24
CA LEU A 44 130.16 24.01 140.43
C LEU A 44 129.42 24.65 141.62
N GLU A 45 129.62 25.95 141.87
CA GLU A 45 128.87 26.68 142.91
C GLU A 45 127.35 26.67 142.62
N LYS A 46 126.96 26.90 141.37
CA LYS A 46 125.54 26.84 140.97
C LYS A 46 124.92 25.46 141.22
N HIS A 47 125.68 24.38 141.06
CA HIS A 47 125.14 23.05 141.30
C HIS A 47 124.94 22.77 142.80
N GLN A 48 125.86 23.21 143.65
CA GLN A 48 125.76 23.06 145.10
C GLN A 48 124.58 23.85 145.68
N GLU A 49 124.40 25.11 145.28
CA GLU A 49 123.24 25.91 145.73
C GLU A 49 121.89 25.30 145.37
N ASN A 50 121.80 24.63 144.22
CA ASN A 50 120.54 24.05 143.77
C ASN A 50 120.13 22.85 144.64
N LEU A 51 121.08 22.03 145.10
CA LEU A 51 120.77 20.88 145.96
C LEU A 51 120.27 21.34 147.33
N GLU A 52 120.90 22.35 147.93
CA GLU A 52 120.48 22.89 149.23
C GLU A 52 119.08 23.53 149.16
N LYS A 53 118.78 24.27 148.08
CA LYS A 53 117.45 24.85 147.85
C LYS A 53 116.36 23.78 147.74
N THR A 54 116.62 22.65 147.08
CA THR A 54 115.64 21.57 146.95
C THR A 54 115.34 20.88 148.29
N ALA A 55 116.37 20.60 149.10
CA ALA A 55 116.18 19.97 150.41
C ALA A 55 115.37 20.85 151.37
N PHE A 56 115.60 22.16 151.35
CA PHE A 56 114.84 23.10 152.19
C PHE A 56 113.36 23.17 151.77
N GLN A 57 113.08 23.18 150.47
CA GLN A 57 111.72 23.20 149.95
C GLN A 57 110.91 21.96 150.34
N ASP A 58 111.52 20.76 150.31
CA ASP A 58 110.82 19.52 150.65
C ASP A 58 110.40 19.45 152.13
N ILE A 59 111.20 20.02 153.04
CA ILE A 59 110.85 20.10 154.46
C ILE A 59 109.69 21.07 154.67
N GLU A 60 109.76 22.27 154.07
CA GLU A 60 108.67 23.26 154.13
C GLU A 60 107.33 22.69 153.61
N VAL A 61 107.36 21.91 152.52
CA VAL A 61 106.16 21.32 151.93
C VAL A 61 105.53 20.29 152.88
N LYS A 62 106.32 19.51 153.63
CA LYS A 62 105.79 18.53 154.58
C LYS A 62 105.12 19.20 155.77
N GLU A 63 105.72 20.24 156.35
CA GLU A 63 105.13 20.98 157.47
C GLU A 63 103.82 21.66 157.06
N LYS A 64 103.81 22.37 155.92
CA LYS A 64 102.59 23.00 155.37
C LYS A 64 101.46 21.98 155.12
N ARG A 65 101.79 20.72 154.81
CA ARG A 65 100.79 19.66 154.57
C ARG A 65 100.17 19.15 155.87
N ALA A 66 100.95 19.05 156.93
CA ALA A 66 100.46 18.64 158.25
C ALA A 66 99.51 19.70 158.84
N GLU A 67 99.84 20.98 158.73
CA GLU A 67 98.97 22.08 159.19
C GLU A 67 97.63 22.12 158.45
N ARG A 68 97.64 21.89 157.11
CA ARG A 68 96.41 21.81 156.31
C ARG A 68 95.46 20.71 156.78
N LEU A 69 95.99 19.52 157.11
CA LEU A 69 95.17 18.40 157.57
C LEU A 69 94.49 18.72 158.92
N SER A 70 95.19 19.38 159.83
CA SER A 70 94.62 19.80 161.13
C SER A 70 93.50 20.84 160.95
N LEU A 71 93.71 21.85 160.09
CA LEU A 71 92.70 22.85 159.77
C LEU A 71 91.47 22.23 159.08
N GLU A 72 91.66 21.28 158.16
CA GLU A 72 90.54 20.58 157.52
C GLU A 72 89.68 19.80 158.52
N GLN A 73 90.28 19.16 159.52
CA GLN A 73 89.53 18.46 160.57
C GLN A 73 88.68 19.43 161.41
N HIS A 74 89.25 20.58 161.79
CA HIS A 74 88.51 21.63 162.49
C HIS A 74 87.38 22.23 161.64
N HIS A 75 87.61 22.47 160.34
CA HIS A 75 86.58 22.95 159.43
C HIS A 75 85.43 21.95 159.24
N LYS A 76 85.73 20.66 159.10
CA LYS A 76 84.70 19.61 158.98
C LYS A 76 83.80 19.57 160.21
N TYR A 77 84.38 19.57 161.40
CA TYR A 77 83.61 19.56 162.65
C TYR A 77 82.70 20.81 162.79
N SER A 78 83.21 21.99 162.43
CA SER A 78 82.42 23.23 162.46
C SER A 78 81.26 23.21 161.45
N ALA A 79 81.50 22.71 160.24
CA ALA A 79 80.47 22.59 159.19
C ALA A 79 79.35 21.62 159.58
N GLU A 80 79.69 20.47 160.19
CA GLU A 80 78.70 19.50 160.68
C GLU A 80 77.81 20.09 161.77
N LYS A 81 78.37 20.89 162.69
CA LYS A 81 77.60 21.56 163.73
C LYS A 81 76.60 22.58 163.13
N SER A 82 77.05 23.39 162.18
CA SER A 82 76.19 24.36 161.47
C SER A 82 75.07 23.70 160.64
N SER A 83 75.40 22.60 159.96
CA SER A 83 74.42 21.80 159.20
C SER A 83 73.35 21.20 160.11
N ASN A 84 73.76 20.63 161.25
CA ASN A 84 72.83 20.07 162.23
C ASN A 84 71.91 21.13 162.85
N GLU A 85 72.41 22.34 163.11
CA GLU A 85 71.57 23.47 163.55
C GLU A 85 70.58 23.91 162.46
N SER A 86 70.99 23.94 161.19
CA SER A 86 70.11 24.29 160.05
C SER A 86 68.99 23.26 159.89
N LEU A 87 69.32 21.98 159.96
CA LEU A 87 68.35 20.89 159.91
C LEU A 87 67.36 20.95 161.09
N ARG A 88 67.85 21.24 162.31
CA ARG A 88 66.99 21.45 163.48
C ARG A 88 66.03 22.63 163.28
N LYS A 89 66.52 23.76 162.74
CA LYS A 89 65.68 24.94 162.41
C LYS A 89 64.65 24.64 161.34
N GLU A 90 64.99 23.86 160.31
CA GLU A 90 64.02 23.45 159.27
C GLU A 90 62.97 22.48 159.80
N LYS A 91 63.37 21.49 160.61
CA LYS A 91 62.42 20.60 161.28
C LYS A 91 61.48 21.37 162.21
N LEU A 92 62.00 22.35 162.96
CA LEU A 92 61.17 23.25 163.77
C LEU A 92 60.24 24.09 162.89
N ARG A 93 60.71 24.67 161.78
CA ARG A 93 59.86 25.41 160.83
C ARG A 93 58.80 24.54 160.17
N HIS A 94 59.10 23.28 159.90
CA HIS A 94 58.15 22.33 159.35
C HIS A 94 57.09 21.96 160.40
N GLN A 95 57.50 21.71 161.64
CA GLN A 95 56.58 21.52 162.77
C GLN A 95 55.70 22.76 163.00
N LEU A 96 56.26 23.97 162.88
CA LEU A 96 55.48 25.21 162.97
C LEU A 96 54.49 25.33 161.81
N ARG A 97 54.89 25.08 160.55
CA ARG A 97 53.98 25.11 159.39
C ARG A 97 52.81 24.12 159.50
N LEU A 98 53.03 22.95 160.08
CA LEU A 98 51.98 21.96 160.32
C LEU A 98 51.17 22.25 161.59
N GLY A 99 51.81 22.78 162.63
CA GLY A 99 51.24 22.98 163.95
C GLY A 99 50.41 24.26 164.08
N THR A 100 50.77 25.34 163.39
CA THR A 100 49.99 26.59 163.42
C THR A 100 48.88 26.58 162.37
N GLN A 101 47.68 26.98 162.80
CA GLN A 101 46.50 27.01 161.94
C GLN A 101 46.52 28.19 160.96
N GLU A 102 47.04 29.35 161.39
CA GLU A 102 47.13 30.57 160.59
C GLU A 102 47.87 30.39 159.25
N ILE A 103 48.93 29.58 159.23
CA ILE A 103 49.71 29.33 157.99
C ILE A 103 48.90 28.49 157.00
N ARG A 104 48.13 27.51 157.47
CA ARG A 104 47.26 26.68 156.62
C ARG A 104 46.14 27.50 155.99
N ASP A 105 45.56 28.41 156.76
CA ASP A 105 44.50 29.29 156.26
C ASP A 105 45.04 30.23 155.17
N LEU A 106 46.22 30.82 155.37
CA LEU A 106 46.88 31.65 154.36
C LEU A 106 47.20 30.86 153.08
N GLU A 107 47.72 29.63 153.17
CA GLU A 107 47.96 28.80 151.99
C GLU A 107 46.68 28.44 151.23
N SER A 108 45.56 28.24 151.94
CA SER A 108 44.26 27.96 151.34
C SER A 108 43.73 29.17 150.58
N GLN A 109 43.88 30.37 151.15
CA GLN A 109 43.47 31.63 150.53
C GLN A 109 44.31 31.93 149.29
N LEU A 110 45.63 31.71 149.35
CA LEU A 110 46.51 31.89 148.20
C LEU A 110 46.15 30.93 147.05
N ARG A 111 45.86 29.66 147.35
CA ARG A 111 45.38 28.70 146.34
C ARG A 111 44.07 29.16 145.69
N ALA A 112 43.12 29.67 146.48
CA ALA A 112 41.86 30.21 145.96
C ALA A 112 42.10 31.42 145.02
N CYS A 113 43.02 32.33 145.35
CA CYS A 113 43.40 33.44 144.47
C CYS A 113 43.99 32.98 143.14
N TYR A 114 44.85 31.95 143.12
CA TYR A 114 45.38 31.38 141.88
C TYR A 114 44.29 30.78 140.99
N VAL A 115 43.33 30.06 141.59
CA VAL A 115 42.16 29.55 140.85
C VAL A 115 41.31 30.70 140.31
N GLY A 116 41.07 31.74 141.12
CA GLY A 116 40.35 32.94 140.70
C GLY A 116 40.98 33.64 139.50
N LYS A 117 42.32 33.72 139.45
CA LYS A 117 43.06 34.25 138.28
C LYS A 117 42.79 33.43 137.01
N GLY A 118 42.78 32.09 137.13
CA GLY A 118 42.47 31.18 136.01
C GLY A 118 41.05 31.34 135.49
N VAL A 119 40.07 31.39 136.40
CA VAL A 119 38.66 31.62 136.04
C VAL A 119 38.47 32.97 135.35
N HIS A 120 39.14 34.03 135.82
CA HIS A 120 39.06 35.35 135.20
C HIS A 120 39.59 35.35 133.75
N ALA A 121 40.72 34.68 133.50
CA ALA A 121 41.27 34.56 132.15
C ALA A 121 40.33 33.80 131.20
N GLN A 122 39.73 32.70 131.66
CA GLN A 122 38.74 31.94 130.88
C GLN A 122 37.49 32.77 130.57
N MET A 123 36.98 33.55 131.53
CA MET A 123 35.84 34.44 131.30
C MET A 123 36.15 35.50 130.23
N LYS A 124 37.37 36.06 130.23
CA LYS A 124 37.81 37.01 129.20
C LYS A 124 37.97 36.36 127.83
N GLU A 125 38.52 35.15 127.76
CA GLU A 125 38.63 34.39 126.51
C GLU A 125 37.25 34.10 125.91
N LYS A 126 36.30 33.64 126.73
CA LYS A 126 34.92 33.38 126.31
C LYS A 126 34.22 34.66 125.83
N GLN A 127 34.48 35.80 126.45
CA GLN A 127 33.98 37.10 125.98
C GLN A 127 34.55 37.48 124.61
N LEU A 128 35.85 37.27 124.37
CA LEU A 128 36.48 37.54 123.07
C LEU A 128 35.95 36.61 121.97
N GLN A 129 35.70 35.33 122.30
CA GLN A 129 35.11 34.38 121.36
C GLN A 129 33.71 34.84 120.91
N ARG A 130 32.84 35.25 121.85
CA ARG A 130 31.51 35.79 121.52
C ARG A 130 31.59 37.01 120.60
N ILE A 131 32.47 37.96 120.90
CA ILE A 131 32.65 39.15 120.06
C ILE A 131 33.12 38.76 118.64
N ARG A 132 34.02 37.77 118.51
CA ARG A 132 34.48 37.29 117.19
C ARG A 132 33.36 36.63 116.39
N GLU A 133 32.51 35.85 117.04
CA GLU A 133 31.34 35.22 116.42
C GLU A 133 30.36 36.28 115.92
N GLU A 134 30.02 37.27 116.76
CA GLU A 134 29.17 38.40 116.37
C GLU A 134 29.72 39.18 115.17
N ILE A 135 31.03 39.38 115.10
CA ILE A 135 31.68 40.05 113.94
C ILE A 135 31.54 39.20 112.67
N ARG A 136 31.72 37.88 112.76
CA ARG A 136 31.58 36.97 111.61
C ARG A 136 30.15 36.91 111.11
N GLU A 137 29.17 36.85 112.01
CA GLU A 137 27.75 36.87 111.65
C GLU A 137 27.37 38.17 110.95
N LYS A 138 27.80 39.32 111.48
CA LYS A 138 27.58 40.62 110.83
C LYS A 138 28.20 40.68 109.44
N ALA A 139 29.44 40.24 109.28
CA ALA A 139 30.11 40.20 107.98
C ALA A 139 29.40 39.28 106.98
N HIS A 140 28.88 38.13 107.43
CA HIS A 140 28.09 37.24 106.58
C HIS A 140 26.77 37.86 106.14
N LEU A 141 26.05 38.51 107.05
CA LEU A 141 24.80 39.20 106.73
C LEU A 141 25.04 40.36 105.76
N GLU A 142 26.09 41.15 105.98
CA GLU A 142 26.48 42.23 105.07
C GLU A 142 26.81 41.70 103.66
N ALA A 143 27.59 40.62 103.56
CA ALA A 143 27.90 39.99 102.28
C ALA A 143 26.65 39.47 101.56
N GLN A 144 25.70 38.87 102.28
CA GLN A 144 24.43 38.43 101.70
C GLN A 144 23.57 39.60 101.21
N LEU A 145 23.51 40.70 101.95
CA LEU A 145 22.78 41.89 101.55
C LEU A 145 23.37 42.55 100.30
N VAL A 146 24.71 42.58 100.18
CA VAL A 146 25.38 43.08 98.97
C VAL A 146 25.06 42.20 97.77
N ALA A 147 25.22 40.88 97.91
CA ALA A 147 24.90 39.94 96.82
C ALA A 147 23.44 40.02 96.38
N TRP A 148 22.51 40.22 97.32
CA TRP A 148 21.09 40.36 97.00
C TRP A 148 20.80 41.65 96.22
N LYS A 149 21.43 42.77 96.59
CA LYS A 149 21.32 44.04 95.85
C LYS A 149 21.93 43.94 94.45
N GLU A 150 23.09 43.30 94.31
CA GLU A 150 23.72 43.08 93.01
C GLU A 150 22.84 42.24 92.08
N GLN A 151 22.18 41.19 92.59
CA GLN A 151 21.22 40.41 91.81
C GLN A 151 20.00 41.25 91.39
N GLU A 152 19.46 42.07 92.28
CA GLU A 152 18.34 42.95 91.97
C GLU A 152 18.69 43.97 90.88
N ASP A 153 19.90 44.55 90.93
CA ASP A 153 20.38 45.49 89.90
C ASP A 153 20.63 44.82 88.55
N GLU A 154 21.16 43.59 88.52
CA GLU A 154 21.29 42.81 87.28
C GLU A 154 19.92 42.42 86.70
N ASP A 155 18.95 42.04 87.53
CA ASP A 155 17.58 41.79 87.11
C ASP A 155 16.90 43.06 86.55
N ARG A 156 17.23 44.23 87.10
CA ARG A 156 16.76 45.51 86.56
C ARG A 156 17.38 45.81 85.20
N LYS A 157 18.70 45.67 85.04
CA LYS A 157 19.39 45.87 83.76
C LYS A 157 18.85 44.95 82.68
N THR A 158 18.71 43.65 82.97
CA THR A 158 18.16 42.68 82.02
C THR A 158 16.72 43.01 81.63
N LYS A 159 15.88 43.48 82.56
CA LYS A 159 14.52 43.97 82.25
C LYS A 159 14.55 45.20 81.34
N GLU A 160 15.42 46.16 81.61
CA GLU A 160 15.59 47.36 80.77
C GLU A 160 16.08 47.01 79.36
N GLU A 161 17.06 46.11 79.24
CA GLU A 161 17.54 45.61 77.95
C GLU A 161 16.46 44.86 77.18
N ASN A 162 15.69 43.99 77.85
CA ASN A 162 14.55 43.30 77.26
C ASN A 162 13.47 44.29 76.76
N LEU A 163 13.21 45.37 77.50
CA LEU A 163 12.29 46.42 77.06
C LEU A 163 12.83 47.18 75.85
N ARG A 164 14.12 47.52 75.83
CA ARG A 164 14.78 48.15 74.68
C ARG A 164 14.72 47.26 73.45
N GLN A 165 15.01 45.97 73.58
CA GLN A 165 14.91 44.99 72.49
C GLN A 165 13.47 44.86 71.98
N LYS A 166 12.48 44.77 72.87
CA LYS A 166 11.05 44.75 72.47
C LYS A 166 10.65 46.02 71.73
N TYR A 167 11.13 47.18 72.17
CA TYR A 167 10.87 48.45 71.51
C TYR A 167 11.52 48.53 70.13
N ALA A 168 12.79 48.14 70.01
CA ALA A 168 13.50 48.07 68.74
C ALA A 168 12.83 47.11 67.76
N LEU A 169 12.41 45.93 68.22
CA LEU A 169 11.68 44.97 67.40
C LEU A 169 10.33 45.55 66.93
N ARG A 170 9.61 46.26 67.80
CA ARG A 170 8.35 46.91 67.43
C ARG A 170 8.55 47.99 66.37
N LEU A 171 9.60 48.80 66.48
CA LEU A 171 9.95 49.79 65.46
C LEU A 171 10.28 49.13 64.12
N ALA A 172 11.15 48.10 64.13
CA ALA A 172 11.48 47.35 62.92
C ALA A 172 10.24 46.71 62.26
N GLN A 173 9.30 46.18 63.06
CA GLN A 173 8.04 45.66 62.55
C GLN A 173 7.16 46.76 61.92
N GLN A 174 7.11 47.96 62.51
CA GLN A 174 6.39 49.09 61.93
C GLN A 174 7.01 49.53 60.60
N GLU A 175 8.34 49.63 60.53
CA GLU A 175 9.06 49.94 59.29
C GLU A 175 8.77 48.91 58.20
N GLN A 176 8.77 47.61 58.51
CA GLN A 176 8.40 46.55 57.57
C GLN A 176 6.96 46.67 57.08
N ILE A 177 6.01 47.07 57.94
CA ILE A 177 4.61 47.30 57.53
C ILE A 177 4.53 48.47 56.54
N VAL A 178 5.24 49.56 56.83
CA VAL A 178 5.27 50.74 55.94
C VAL A 178 5.90 50.39 54.59
N GLN A 179 7.04 49.67 54.58
CA GLN A 179 7.68 49.20 53.36
C GLN A 179 6.74 48.34 52.51
N LYS A 180 6.08 47.35 53.13
CA LYS A 180 5.10 46.50 52.42
C LYS A 180 3.91 47.30 51.88
N GLN A 181 3.51 48.38 52.56
CA GLN A 181 2.46 49.26 52.04
C GLN A 181 2.96 50.10 50.86
N GLN A 182 4.18 50.62 50.92
CA GLN A 182 4.81 51.34 49.80
C GLN A 182 4.95 50.44 48.58
N GLU A 183 5.45 49.23 48.73
CA GLU A 183 5.55 48.23 47.65
C GLU A 183 4.19 47.96 47.02
N LYS A 184 3.11 47.85 47.81
CA LYS A 184 1.74 47.69 47.30
C LYS A 184 1.28 48.91 46.50
N ILE A 185 1.59 50.12 46.97
CA ILE A 185 1.23 51.36 46.28
C ILE A 185 2.00 51.46 44.95
N GLU A 186 3.29 51.14 44.95
CA GLU A 186 4.12 51.14 43.75
C GLU A 186 3.66 50.09 42.74
N ALA A 187 3.40 48.85 43.20
CA ALA A 187 2.87 47.79 42.35
C ALA A 187 1.49 48.14 41.77
N TYR A 188 0.63 48.81 42.53
CA TYR A 188 -0.65 49.30 42.02
C TYR A 188 -0.45 50.41 40.98
N ARG A 189 0.51 51.31 41.19
CA ARG A 189 0.85 52.37 40.24
C ARG A 189 1.37 51.79 38.93
N THR A 190 2.27 50.81 38.97
CA THR A 190 2.78 50.14 37.76
C THR A 190 1.65 49.39 37.06
N PHE A 191 0.79 48.67 37.81
CA PHE A 191 -0.37 48.00 37.24
C PHE A 191 -1.31 48.97 36.49
N VAL A 192 -1.62 50.12 37.07
CA VAL A 192 -2.47 51.13 36.41
C VAL A 192 -1.79 51.69 35.16
N GLN A 193 -0.48 51.93 35.20
CA GLN A 193 0.29 52.37 34.04
C GLN A 193 0.25 51.32 32.92
N GLU A 194 0.52 50.05 33.23
CA GLU A 194 0.44 48.95 32.28
C GLU A 194 -0.96 48.81 31.69
N LYS A 195 -2.00 48.89 32.52
CA LYS A 195 -3.40 48.82 32.09
C LYS A 195 -3.74 49.95 31.11
N LEU A 196 -3.29 51.17 31.37
CA LEU A 196 -3.47 52.30 30.43
C LEU A 196 -2.72 52.10 29.11
N MET A 197 -1.50 51.57 29.16
CA MET A 197 -0.71 51.24 27.95
C MET A 197 -1.39 50.14 27.13
N LEU A 198 -1.93 49.10 27.79
CA LEU A 198 -2.68 48.04 27.14
C LEU A 198 -3.99 48.55 26.53
N ASP A 199 -4.75 49.38 27.26
CA ASP A 199 -5.97 49.99 26.74
C ASP A 199 -5.68 50.85 25.50
N ALA A 200 -4.57 51.60 25.50
CA ALA A 200 -4.13 52.39 24.34
C ALA A 200 -3.76 51.49 23.15
N ALA A 201 -3.00 50.41 23.37
CA ALA A 201 -2.66 49.46 22.32
C ALA A 201 -3.90 48.76 21.73
N VAL A 202 -4.88 48.42 22.56
CA VAL A 202 -6.17 47.86 22.10
C VAL A 202 -6.94 48.88 21.25
N GLN A 203 -6.94 50.16 21.64
CA GLN A 203 -7.57 51.21 20.85
C GLN A 203 -6.89 51.37 19.49
N GLU A 204 -5.55 51.39 19.44
CA GLU A 204 -4.80 51.43 18.19
C GLU A 204 -5.12 50.24 17.29
N LEU A 205 -5.20 49.02 17.84
CA LEU A 205 -5.57 47.82 17.10
C LEU A 205 -6.98 47.93 16.51
N ILE A 206 -7.96 48.41 17.29
CA ILE A 206 -9.33 48.61 16.81
C ILE A 206 -9.37 49.65 15.68
N GLU A 207 -8.60 50.73 15.79
CA GLU A 207 -8.49 51.72 14.72
C GLU A 207 -7.86 51.15 13.46
N GLU A 208 -6.79 50.37 13.62
CA GLU A 208 -6.11 49.71 12.51
C GLU A 208 -7.03 48.71 11.80
N ASP A 209 -7.76 47.90 12.56
CA ASP A 209 -8.77 46.97 12.02
C ASP A 209 -9.88 47.71 11.27
N ARG A 210 -10.35 48.86 11.79
CA ARG A 210 -11.32 49.71 11.09
C ARG A 210 -10.75 50.24 9.77
N ARG A 211 -9.51 50.74 9.77
CA ARG A 211 -8.83 51.23 8.55
C ARG A 211 -8.66 50.12 7.53
N ASN A 212 -8.24 48.93 7.97
CA ASN A 212 -8.07 47.75 7.12
C ASN A 212 -9.41 47.28 6.52
N SER A 213 -10.48 47.29 7.31
CA SER A 213 -11.83 46.96 6.84
C SER A 213 -12.34 47.94 5.77
N ILE A 214 -12.15 49.25 6.01
CA ILE A 214 -12.50 50.29 5.03
C ILE A 214 -11.68 50.13 3.74
N ALA A 215 -10.36 49.92 3.85
CA ALA A 215 -9.49 49.71 2.69
C ALA A 215 -9.89 48.45 1.90
N ARG A 216 -10.25 47.36 2.57
CA ARG A 216 -10.76 46.15 1.93
C ARG A 216 -12.07 46.41 1.18
N MET A 217 -13.02 47.13 1.79
CA MET A 217 -14.27 47.50 1.14
C MET A 217 -14.02 48.39 -0.10
N GLN A 218 -13.09 49.34 -0.01
CA GLN A 218 -12.72 50.19 -1.15
C GLN A 218 -12.10 49.37 -2.29
N ARG A 219 -11.20 48.43 -2.00
CA ARG A 219 -10.62 47.52 -3.01
C ARG A 219 -11.69 46.65 -3.66
N GLN A 220 -12.63 46.12 -2.87
CA GLN A 220 -13.76 45.35 -3.40
C GLN A 220 -14.64 46.19 -4.32
N LYS A 221 -14.98 47.43 -3.93
CA LYS A 221 -15.74 48.36 -4.77
C LYS A 221 -15.00 48.73 -6.06
N ALA A 222 -13.69 48.92 -6.00
CA ALA A 222 -12.87 49.18 -7.19
C ALA A 222 -12.89 47.97 -8.14
N CYS A 223 -12.65 46.76 -7.62
CA CYS A 223 -12.70 45.53 -8.40
C CYS A 223 -14.10 45.27 -9.00
N GLN A 224 -15.17 45.55 -8.26
CA GLN A 224 -16.55 45.48 -8.78
C GLN A 224 -16.74 46.41 -9.97
N LYS A 225 -16.31 47.67 -9.86
CA LYS A 225 -16.35 48.62 -10.99
C LYS A 225 -15.54 48.15 -12.19
N ASP A 226 -14.36 47.58 -11.96
CA ASP A 226 -13.53 47.04 -13.04
C ASP A 226 -14.21 45.86 -13.75
N ILE A 227 -14.91 45.00 -12.99
CA ILE A 227 -15.71 43.89 -13.53
C ILE A 227 -16.89 44.43 -14.33
N GLU A 228 -17.63 45.41 -13.81
CA GLU A 228 -18.75 46.06 -14.51
C GLU A 228 -18.29 46.68 -15.82
N ASN A 229 -17.18 47.44 -15.79
CA ASN A 229 -16.57 48.03 -16.99
C ASN A 229 -16.14 46.95 -17.99
N PHE A 230 -15.57 45.84 -17.53
CA PHE A 230 -15.18 44.72 -18.39
C PHE A 230 -16.38 44.03 -19.03
N ILE A 231 -17.48 43.83 -18.28
CA ILE A 231 -18.72 43.25 -18.80
C ILE A 231 -19.31 44.17 -19.88
N ALA A 232 -19.43 45.47 -19.59
CA ALA A 232 -19.94 46.46 -20.55
C ALA A 232 -19.08 46.49 -21.83
N ALA A 233 -17.76 46.55 -21.71
CA ALA A 233 -16.84 46.52 -22.85
C ALA A 233 -16.96 45.21 -23.66
N ARG A 234 -17.18 44.08 -22.99
CA ARG A 234 -17.41 42.78 -23.65
C ARG A 234 -18.73 42.74 -24.39
N GLU A 235 -19.79 43.35 -23.85
CA GLU A 235 -21.09 43.46 -24.51
C GLU A 235 -20.99 44.34 -25.75
N GLU A 236 -20.39 45.53 -25.64
CA GLU A 236 -20.12 46.39 -26.79
C GLU A 236 -19.31 45.67 -27.88
N TRP A 237 -18.30 44.88 -27.48
CA TRP A 237 -17.51 44.10 -28.43
C TRP A 237 -18.35 43.02 -29.13
N LYS A 238 -19.23 42.32 -28.38
CA LYS A 238 -20.16 41.35 -28.96
C LYS A 238 -21.13 42.01 -29.94
N GLU A 239 -21.65 43.18 -29.63
CA GLU A 239 -22.54 43.93 -30.53
C GLU A 239 -21.82 44.35 -31.81
N LYS A 240 -20.60 44.90 -31.69
CA LYS A 240 -19.75 45.22 -32.83
C LYS A 240 -19.45 43.99 -33.69
N GLN A 241 -19.20 42.83 -33.08
CA GLN A 241 -19.01 41.56 -33.78
C GLN A 241 -20.28 41.10 -34.51
N LYS A 242 -21.46 41.17 -33.87
CA LYS A 242 -22.73 40.85 -34.51
C LYS A 242 -22.99 41.75 -35.72
N LEU A 243 -22.76 43.06 -35.58
CA LEU A 243 -22.89 44.01 -36.69
C LEU A 243 -21.94 43.67 -37.85
N GLN A 244 -20.68 43.31 -37.56
CA GLN A 244 -19.74 42.87 -38.59
C GLN A 244 -20.22 41.59 -39.29
N GLN A 245 -20.68 40.60 -38.53
CA GLN A 245 -21.24 39.37 -39.07
C GLN A 245 -22.50 39.62 -39.91
N GLU A 246 -23.39 40.52 -39.50
CA GLU A 246 -24.57 40.90 -40.28
C GLU A 246 -24.20 41.57 -41.60
N ILE A 247 -23.19 42.43 -41.60
CA ILE A 247 -22.66 43.05 -42.83
C ILE A 247 -22.07 42.00 -43.76
N GLU A 248 -21.28 41.06 -43.24
CA GLU A 248 -20.72 39.96 -44.03
C GLU A 248 -21.82 39.02 -44.56
N ASN A 249 -22.80 38.66 -43.73
CA ASN A 249 -23.94 37.84 -44.13
C ASN A 249 -24.76 38.52 -45.23
N LYS A 250 -24.99 39.84 -45.16
CA LYS A 250 -25.64 40.59 -46.26
C LYS A 250 -24.82 40.54 -47.55
N ARG A 251 -23.48 40.61 -47.47
CA ARG A 251 -22.61 40.45 -48.65
C ARG A 251 -22.69 39.05 -49.24
N ILE A 252 -22.73 38.02 -48.40
CA ILE A 252 -22.89 36.63 -48.82
C ILE A 252 -24.26 36.43 -49.48
N GLN A 253 -25.34 36.93 -48.86
CA GLN A 253 -26.69 36.86 -49.43
C GLN A 253 -26.75 37.53 -50.81
N ALA A 254 -26.22 38.74 -50.95
CA ALA A 254 -26.17 39.44 -52.24
C ALA A 254 -25.37 38.65 -53.30
N PHE A 255 -24.28 37.98 -52.90
CA PHE A 255 -23.51 37.12 -53.80
C PHE A 255 -24.28 35.86 -54.22
N VAL A 256 -24.97 35.20 -53.28
CA VAL A 256 -25.82 34.04 -53.55
C VAL A 256 -26.97 34.42 -54.48
N GLU A 257 -27.66 35.54 -54.23
CA GLU A 257 -28.70 36.07 -55.11
C GLU A 257 -28.17 36.35 -56.51
N MET A 258 -26.97 36.94 -56.65
CA MET A 258 -26.34 37.14 -57.95
C MET A 258 -26.05 35.80 -58.67
N GLN A 259 -25.59 34.77 -57.96
CA GLN A 259 -25.33 33.45 -58.53
C GLN A 259 -26.61 32.74 -58.95
N THR A 260 -27.63 32.71 -58.10
CA THR A 260 -28.93 32.12 -58.43
C THR A 260 -29.57 32.82 -59.65
N GLN A 261 -29.46 34.15 -59.77
CA GLN A 261 -29.90 34.86 -60.98
C GLN A 261 -29.12 34.47 -62.23
N ARG A 262 -27.81 34.20 -62.13
CA ARG A 262 -27.01 33.70 -63.26
C ARG A 262 -27.43 32.28 -63.65
N GLU A 263 -27.61 31.40 -62.67
CA GLU A 263 -28.09 30.03 -62.89
C GLU A 263 -29.50 30.02 -63.51
N LEU A 264 -30.41 30.87 -63.03
CA LEU A 264 -31.76 31.00 -63.59
C LEU A 264 -31.72 31.46 -65.05
N LYS A 265 -30.86 32.42 -65.39
CA LYS A 265 -30.67 32.86 -66.79
C LYS A 265 -30.14 31.72 -67.67
N LEU A 266 -29.15 30.97 -67.19
CA LEU A 266 -28.64 29.78 -67.86
C LEU A 266 -29.75 28.72 -68.06
N GLN A 267 -30.55 28.45 -67.03
CA GLN A 267 -31.68 27.52 -67.11
C GLN A 267 -32.73 27.99 -68.13
N GLN A 268 -33.07 29.28 -68.17
CA GLN A 268 -33.97 29.84 -69.16
C GLN A 268 -33.42 29.70 -70.60
N GLU A 269 -32.12 29.89 -70.80
CA GLU A 269 -31.49 29.67 -72.10
C GLU A 269 -31.52 28.19 -72.53
N VAL A 270 -31.29 27.27 -71.58
CA VAL A 270 -31.39 25.83 -71.83
C VAL A 270 -32.83 25.44 -72.16
N GLN A 271 -33.82 25.96 -71.43
CA GLN A 271 -35.23 25.73 -71.71
C GLN A 271 -35.63 26.26 -73.10
N ARG A 272 -35.24 27.49 -73.47
CA ARG A 272 -35.48 28.03 -74.83
C ARG A 272 -34.86 27.15 -75.92
N LYS A 273 -33.64 26.66 -75.71
CA LYS A 273 -32.98 25.73 -76.64
C LYS A 273 -33.71 24.40 -76.72
N TRP A 274 -34.25 23.89 -75.61
CA TRP A 274 -35.04 22.66 -75.57
C TRP A 274 -36.39 22.82 -76.26
N GLU A 275 -37.11 23.92 -76.02
CA GLU A 275 -38.36 24.26 -76.70
C GLU A 275 -38.16 24.38 -78.22
N ALA A 276 -37.10 25.05 -78.67
CA ALA A 276 -36.75 25.13 -80.09
C ALA A 276 -36.45 23.74 -80.70
N LYS A 277 -35.73 22.88 -79.97
CA LYS A 277 -35.50 21.49 -80.39
C LYS A 277 -36.79 20.68 -80.44
N SER A 278 -37.70 20.84 -79.48
CA SER A 278 -39.01 20.18 -79.46
C SER A 278 -39.84 20.59 -80.66
N GLN A 279 -39.91 21.89 -80.97
CA GLN A 279 -40.62 22.39 -82.16
C GLN A 279 -40.07 21.80 -83.46
N ILE A 280 -38.74 21.65 -83.58
CA ILE A 280 -38.11 20.99 -84.73
C ILE A 280 -38.46 19.49 -84.76
N SER A 281 -38.41 18.82 -83.61
CA SER A 281 -38.76 17.41 -83.47
C SER A 281 -40.22 17.16 -83.87
N ASP A 282 -41.15 18.00 -83.41
CA ASP A 282 -42.58 17.92 -83.77
C ASP A 282 -42.81 18.17 -85.26
N PHE A 283 -42.08 19.12 -85.86
CA PHE A 283 -42.14 19.37 -87.30
C PHE A 283 -41.65 18.17 -88.11
N LEU A 284 -40.54 17.55 -87.71
CA LEU A 284 -40.01 16.34 -88.34
C LEU A 284 -40.97 15.16 -88.18
N ALA A 285 -41.55 14.95 -87.00
CA ALA A 285 -42.54 13.92 -86.75
C ALA A 285 -43.78 14.09 -87.65
N ARG A 286 -44.29 15.33 -87.80
CA ARG A 286 -45.40 15.62 -88.73
C ARG A 286 -45.04 15.37 -90.19
N LYS A 287 -43.81 15.65 -90.62
CA LYS A 287 -43.33 15.34 -91.98
C LYS A 287 -43.24 13.83 -92.21
N LEU A 288 -42.60 13.10 -91.31
CA LEU A 288 -42.49 11.64 -91.38
C LEU A 288 -43.86 10.96 -91.41
N TYR A 289 -44.80 11.43 -90.59
CA TYR A 289 -46.17 10.92 -90.59
C TYR A 289 -46.87 11.13 -91.94
N LYS A 290 -46.70 12.31 -92.57
CA LYS A 290 -47.25 12.58 -93.91
C LYS A 290 -46.62 11.70 -94.98
N GLU A 291 -45.30 11.53 -94.95
CA GLU A 291 -44.60 10.65 -95.89
C GLU A 291 -45.04 9.18 -95.73
N GLN A 292 -45.15 8.69 -94.49
CA GLN A 292 -45.67 7.35 -94.22
C GLN A 292 -47.10 7.16 -94.72
N MET A 293 -47.99 8.15 -94.52
CA MET A 293 -49.36 8.09 -95.05
C MET A 293 -49.37 8.02 -96.57
N GLN A 294 -48.57 8.85 -97.24
CA GLN A 294 -48.44 8.81 -98.71
C GLN A 294 -47.89 7.45 -99.21
N ASP A 295 -46.95 6.84 -98.48
CA ASP A 295 -46.42 5.53 -98.85
C ASP A 295 -47.44 4.41 -98.61
N MET A 296 -48.27 4.50 -97.57
CA MET A 296 -49.38 3.58 -97.34
C MET A 296 -50.45 3.70 -98.42
N GLU A 297 -50.83 4.92 -98.80
CA GLU A 297 -51.75 5.18 -99.91
C GLU A 297 -51.20 4.61 -101.23
N LYS A 298 -49.91 4.83 -101.54
CA LYS A 298 -49.26 4.22 -102.72
C LYS A 298 -49.26 2.70 -102.67
N ARG A 299 -48.99 2.09 -101.52
CA ARG A 299 -49.01 0.63 -101.35
C ARG A 299 -50.41 0.06 -101.54
N GLN A 300 -51.45 0.75 -101.05
CA GLN A 300 -52.84 0.36 -101.30
C GLN A 300 -53.16 0.39 -102.80
N VAL A 301 -52.79 1.45 -103.51
CA VAL A 301 -52.97 1.54 -104.97
C VAL A 301 -52.21 0.41 -105.70
N PHE A 302 -50.99 0.07 -105.29
CA PHE A 302 -50.26 -1.06 -105.88
C PHE A 302 -50.91 -2.42 -105.59
N GLN A 303 -51.51 -2.61 -104.41
CA GLN A 303 -52.24 -3.83 -104.08
C GLN A 303 -53.52 -3.96 -104.92
N GLU A 304 -54.28 -2.87 -105.04
CA GLU A 304 -55.49 -2.81 -105.88
C GLU A 304 -55.15 -3.11 -107.35
N LEU A 305 -54.07 -2.54 -107.88
CA LEU A 305 -53.62 -2.80 -109.25
C LEU A 305 -53.23 -4.28 -109.45
N ALA A 306 -52.49 -4.88 -108.51
CA ALA A 306 -52.09 -6.28 -108.58
C ALA A 306 -53.30 -7.24 -108.52
N GLU A 307 -54.33 -6.88 -107.76
CA GLU A 307 -55.59 -7.64 -107.71
C GLU A 307 -56.36 -7.56 -109.03
N GLU A 308 -56.42 -6.38 -109.66
CA GLU A 308 -57.02 -6.20 -110.99
C GLU A 308 -56.25 -6.98 -112.07
N GLU A 309 -54.92 -6.91 -112.09
CA GLU A 309 -54.09 -7.70 -113.02
C GLU A 309 -54.32 -9.22 -112.86
N LEU A 310 -54.49 -9.70 -111.63
CA LEU A 310 -54.81 -11.10 -111.35
C LEU A 310 -56.21 -11.48 -111.86
N ARG A 311 -57.21 -10.59 -111.71
CA ARG A 311 -58.57 -10.80 -112.25
C ARG A 311 -58.56 -10.88 -113.77
N GLU A 312 -57.88 -9.95 -114.44
CA GLU A 312 -57.74 -9.95 -115.90
C GLU A 312 -57.02 -11.22 -116.40
N ALA A 313 -55.97 -11.67 -115.71
CA ALA A 313 -55.28 -12.91 -116.04
C ALA A 313 -56.17 -14.15 -115.87
N GLN A 314 -57.01 -14.19 -114.83
CA GLN A 314 -57.99 -15.26 -114.64
C GLN A 314 -59.06 -15.26 -115.74
N GLU A 315 -59.59 -14.10 -116.10
CA GLU A 315 -60.53 -13.99 -117.22
C GLU A 315 -59.92 -14.44 -118.54
N ALA A 316 -58.66 -14.07 -118.81
CA ALA A 316 -57.94 -14.51 -120.00
C ALA A 316 -57.76 -16.03 -120.04
N ARG A 317 -57.44 -16.67 -118.91
CA ARG A 317 -57.36 -18.15 -118.80
C ARG A 317 -58.71 -18.80 -119.11
N ILE A 318 -59.81 -18.30 -118.54
CA ILE A 318 -61.16 -18.81 -118.80
C ILE A 318 -61.51 -18.66 -120.30
N ARG A 319 -61.18 -17.53 -120.93
CA ARG A 319 -61.39 -17.31 -122.38
C ARG A 319 -60.59 -18.31 -123.23
N GLN A 320 -59.34 -18.59 -122.88
CA GLN A 320 -58.50 -19.58 -123.58
C GLN A 320 -59.03 -21.01 -123.42
N GLU A 321 -59.45 -21.40 -122.22
CA GLU A 321 -60.07 -22.71 -121.97
C GLU A 321 -61.36 -22.89 -122.78
N LEU A 322 -62.19 -21.84 -122.85
CA LEU A 322 -63.40 -21.85 -123.67
C LEU A 322 -63.08 -21.99 -125.17
N GLN A 323 -62.04 -21.30 -125.67
CA GLN A 323 -61.59 -21.43 -127.06
C GLN A 323 -61.11 -22.84 -127.40
N VAL A 324 -60.30 -23.46 -126.52
CA VAL A 324 -59.82 -24.83 -126.70
C VAL A 324 -60.98 -25.83 -126.66
N ALA A 325 -61.97 -25.63 -125.78
CA ALA A 325 -63.16 -26.47 -125.72
C ALA A 325 -64.01 -26.39 -127.01
N VAL A 326 -64.13 -25.20 -127.60
CA VAL A 326 -64.81 -24.99 -128.88
C VAL A 326 -64.05 -25.66 -130.03
N GLN A 327 -62.72 -25.51 -130.10
CA GLN A 327 -61.89 -26.17 -131.12
C GLN A 327 -61.97 -27.70 -131.02
N LYS A 328 -61.84 -28.28 -129.82
CA LYS A 328 -62.00 -29.73 -129.61
C LYS A 328 -63.37 -30.24 -130.08
N ARG A 329 -64.45 -29.46 -129.90
CA ARG A 329 -65.80 -29.79 -130.38
C ARG A 329 -65.91 -29.74 -131.91
N ILE A 330 -65.19 -28.81 -132.56
CA ILE A 330 -65.11 -28.72 -134.03
C ILE A 330 -64.31 -29.90 -134.58
N ASP A 331 -63.17 -30.22 -133.99
CA ASP A 331 -62.31 -31.33 -134.40
C ASP A 331 -63.02 -32.68 -134.29
N LEU A 332 -63.78 -32.91 -133.20
CA LEU A 332 -64.64 -34.09 -133.05
C LEU A 332 -65.71 -34.19 -134.15
N ARG A 333 -66.33 -33.07 -134.56
CA ARG A 333 -67.30 -33.05 -135.66
C ARG A 333 -66.64 -33.36 -137.01
N LEU A 334 -65.45 -32.80 -137.27
CA LEU A 334 -64.70 -33.05 -138.49
C LEU A 334 -64.23 -34.51 -138.56
N ALA A 335 -63.71 -35.07 -137.47
CA ALA A 335 -63.31 -36.48 -137.38
C ALA A 335 -64.48 -37.45 -137.64
N MET A 336 -65.66 -37.18 -137.05
CA MET A 336 -66.88 -37.95 -137.32
C MET A 336 -67.31 -37.88 -138.80
N ALA A 337 -67.21 -36.70 -139.43
CA ALA A 337 -67.53 -36.54 -140.85
C ALA A 337 -66.53 -37.28 -141.76
N HIS A 338 -65.25 -37.27 -141.41
CA HIS A 338 -64.22 -38.06 -142.09
C HIS A 338 -64.47 -39.57 -141.98
N GLN A 339 -64.80 -40.07 -140.78
CA GLN A 339 -65.11 -41.48 -140.55
C GLN A 339 -66.33 -41.95 -141.37
N GLN A 340 -67.36 -41.10 -141.51
CA GLN A 340 -68.52 -41.39 -142.36
C GLN A 340 -68.14 -41.48 -143.85
N LYS A 341 -67.29 -40.57 -144.35
CA LYS A 341 -66.82 -40.60 -145.74
C LYS A 341 -65.97 -41.84 -146.04
N GLU A 342 -65.09 -42.23 -145.11
CA GLU A 342 -64.28 -43.44 -145.26
C GLU A 342 -65.14 -44.71 -145.28
N ARG A 343 -66.19 -44.79 -144.44
CA ARG A 343 -67.12 -45.91 -144.41
C ARG A 343 -67.89 -46.09 -145.72
N VAL A 344 -68.29 -44.98 -146.36
CA VAL A 344 -68.94 -45.02 -147.70
C VAL A 344 -67.96 -45.51 -148.77
N LEU A 345 -66.70 -45.05 -148.74
CA LEU A 345 -65.68 -45.47 -149.69
C LEU A 345 -65.27 -46.95 -149.51
N GLN A 346 -65.30 -47.46 -148.28
CA GLN A 346 -65.06 -48.88 -147.98
C GLN A 346 -66.15 -49.78 -148.54
N LEU A 347 -67.43 -49.43 -148.37
CA LEU A 347 -68.56 -50.15 -148.95
C LEU A 347 -68.50 -50.24 -150.49
N GLN A 348 -68.06 -49.17 -151.16
CA GLN A 348 -67.88 -49.17 -152.62
C GLN A 348 -66.73 -50.09 -153.08
N ARG A 349 -65.65 -50.18 -152.30
CA ARG A 349 -64.54 -51.12 -152.55
C ARG A 349 -64.94 -52.57 -152.28
N GLU A 350 -65.79 -52.81 -151.29
CA GLU A 350 -66.34 -54.14 -150.99
C GLU A 350 -67.27 -54.65 -152.10
N ALA A 351 -68.14 -53.79 -152.65
CA ALA A 351 -69.01 -54.16 -153.78
C ALA A 351 -68.22 -54.56 -155.04
N GLN A 352 -67.09 -53.90 -155.32
CA GLN A 352 -66.21 -54.27 -156.44
C GLN A 352 -65.47 -55.60 -156.20
N ARG A 353 -65.11 -55.89 -154.94
CA ARG A 353 -64.53 -57.19 -154.53
C ARG A 353 -65.56 -58.32 -154.58
N GLU A 354 -66.81 -58.07 -154.23
CA GLU A 354 -67.89 -59.07 -154.34
C GLU A 354 -68.17 -59.52 -155.78
N GLN A 355 -68.02 -58.63 -156.77
CA GLN A 355 -68.17 -59.01 -158.18
C GLN A 355 -67.04 -59.93 -158.68
N GLN A 356 -65.80 -59.69 -158.22
CA GLN A 356 -64.65 -60.54 -158.53
C GLN A 356 -64.75 -61.90 -157.80
N MET A 357 -65.19 -61.91 -156.53
CA MET A 357 -65.45 -63.14 -155.79
C MET A 357 -66.61 -63.97 -156.37
N ARG A 358 -67.61 -63.37 -157.02
CA ARG A 358 -68.72 -64.12 -157.66
C ARG A 358 -68.26 -65.00 -158.83
N GLN A 359 -67.20 -64.58 -159.53
CA GLN A 359 -66.61 -65.31 -160.65
C GLN A 359 -65.71 -66.44 -160.14
N GLU A 360 -64.89 -66.18 -159.11
CA GLU A 360 -64.05 -67.20 -158.44
C GLU A 360 -64.89 -68.25 -157.67
N MET A 361 -66.06 -67.87 -157.14
CA MET A 361 -66.96 -68.78 -156.42
C MET A 361 -67.72 -69.77 -157.31
N MET A 362 -67.89 -69.50 -158.61
CA MET A 362 -68.47 -70.47 -159.55
C MET A 362 -67.47 -71.58 -159.91
N GLU A 363 -66.17 -71.25 -159.95
CA GLU A 363 -65.09 -72.22 -160.21
C GLU A 363 -64.72 -73.03 -158.95
N GLN A 364 -64.78 -72.42 -157.76
CA GLN A 364 -64.56 -73.12 -156.49
C GLN A 364 -65.71 -74.07 -156.11
N ARG A 365 -66.96 -73.79 -156.52
CA ARG A 365 -68.11 -74.69 -156.27
C ARG A 365 -68.00 -76.04 -157.00
N ALA A 366 -67.47 -76.05 -158.22
CA ALA A 366 -67.24 -77.29 -158.97
C ALA A 366 -66.14 -78.18 -158.35
N ILE A 367 -65.19 -77.56 -157.62
CA ILE A 367 -64.11 -78.26 -156.92
C ILE A 367 -64.58 -78.74 -155.52
N LEU A 368 -65.50 -78.02 -154.88
CA LEU A 368 -66.02 -78.35 -153.55
C LEU A 368 -67.11 -79.43 -153.53
N ASP A 369 -67.93 -79.58 -154.57
CA ASP A 369 -68.87 -80.74 -154.68
C ASP A 369 -68.12 -82.08 -154.78
N ARG A 370 -66.89 -82.07 -155.30
CA ARG A 370 -66.00 -83.25 -155.37
C ARG A 370 -65.30 -83.55 -154.04
N LEU A 371 -65.24 -82.58 -153.13
CA LEU A 371 -64.60 -82.69 -151.82
C LEU A 371 -65.61 -82.97 -150.68
N ASP A 372 -66.87 -82.56 -150.81
CA ASP A 372 -67.90 -82.77 -149.77
C ASP A 372 -68.39 -84.23 -149.63
N GLN A 373 -68.16 -85.10 -150.62
CA GLN A 373 -68.37 -86.55 -150.47
C GLN A 373 -67.30 -87.23 -149.59
N LEU A 374 -66.09 -86.65 -149.49
CA LEU A 374 -64.97 -87.22 -148.71
C LEU A 374 -64.82 -86.59 -147.31
N THR A 375 -65.42 -85.42 -147.07
CA THR A 375 -65.29 -84.70 -145.78
C THR A 375 -66.43 -84.99 -144.78
N ALA A 376 -67.57 -85.51 -145.25
CA ALA A 376 -68.67 -85.96 -144.38
C ALA A 376 -68.28 -87.19 -143.53
N GLU A 377 -67.48 -88.11 -144.06
CA GLU A 377 -66.94 -89.27 -143.34
C GLU A 377 -65.88 -88.86 -142.29
N ARG A 378 -65.06 -87.84 -142.60
CA ARG A 378 -64.04 -87.29 -141.68
C ARG A 378 -64.63 -86.47 -140.52
N ARG A 379 -65.83 -85.89 -140.65
CA ARG A 379 -66.51 -85.15 -139.56
C ARG A 379 -67.08 -86.08 -138.47
N ARG A 380 -67.50 -87.32 -138.79
CA ARG A 380 -67.92 -88.30 -137.77
C ARG A 380 -66.77 -88.74 -136.85
N ILE A 381 -65.56 -88.87 -137.40
CA ILE A 381 -64.36 -89.30 -136.65
C ILE A 381 -63.84 -88.17 -135.74
N LYS A 382 -63.76 -86.92 -136.24
CA LYS A 382 -63.26 -85.78 -135.45
C LYS A 382 -64.17 -85.34 -134.29
N VAL A 383 -65.49 -85.55 -134.37
CA VAL A 383 -66.40 -85.30 -133.23
C VAL A 383 -66.16 -86.32 -132.10
N GLN A 384 -65.79 -87.56 -132.44
CA GLN A 384 -65.45 -88.59 -131.48
C GLN A 384 -64.09 -88.31 -130.80
N GLU A 385 -63.12 -87.81 -131.56
CA GLU A 385 -61.80 -87.38 -131.05
C GLU A 385 -61.88 -86.10 -130.19
N HIS A 386 -62.67 -85.09 -130.59
CA HIS A 386 -62.86 -83.87 -129.79
C HIS A 386 -63.61 -84.15 -128.48
N ARG A 387 -64.55 -85.09 -128.46
CA ARG A 387 -65.23 -85.56 -127.23
C ARG A 387 -64.24 -86.22 -126.26
N GLN A 388 -63.27 -86.99 -126.75
CA GLN A 388 -62.20 -87.58 -125.94
C GLN A 388 -61.13 -86.56 -125.48
N ALA A 389 -60.83 -85.53 -126.30
CA ALA A 389 -59.89 -84.47 -125.94
C ALA A 389 -60.46 -83.51 -124.86
N VAL A 390 -61.76 -83.22 -124.90
CA VAL A 390 -62.45 -82.43 -123.87
C VAL A 390 -62.56 -83.19 -122.55
N GLU A 391 -62.74 -84.51 -122.55
CA GLU A 391 -62.66 -85.34 -121.34
C GLU A 391 -61.26 -85.36 -120.71
N ARG A 392 -60.18 -85.28 -121.50
CA ARG A 392 -58.81 -85.21 -120.97
C ARG A 392 -58.52 -83.87 -120.28
N LEU A 393 -58.90 -82.75 -120.91
CA LEU A 393 -58.72 -81.42 -120.30
C LEU A 393 -59.63 -81.22 -119.07
N LEU A 394 -60.83 -81.81 -119.04
CA LEU A 394 -61.68 -81.82 -117.84
C LEU A 394 -61.11 -82.67 -116.69
N LYS A 395 -60.43 -83.80 -116.99
CA LYS A 395 -59.72 -84.59 -115.98
C LYS A 395 -58.46 -83.88 -115.45
N GLU A 396 -57.68 -83.21 -116.30
CA GLU A 396 -56.53 -82.39 -115.86
C GLU A 396 -56.95 -81.18 -115.02
N ARG A 397 -58.08 -80.54 -115.35
CA ARG A 397 -58.62 -79.42 -114.57
C ARG A 397 -59.22 -79.88 -113.23
N ARG A 398 -59.74 -81.11 -113.13
CA ARG A 398 -60.15 -81.72 -111.84
C ARG A 398 -58.97 -82.12 -110.99
N VAL A 399 -57.87 -82.60 -111.58
CA VAL A 399 -56.64 -82.95 -110.84
C VAL A 399 -55.92 -81.69 -110.32
N ARG A 400 -55.80 -80.61 -111.11
CA ARG A 400 -55.25 -79.33 -110.61
C ARG A 400 -56.13 -78.67 -109.55
N ARG A 401 -57.46 -78.72 -109.71
CA ARG A 401 -58.40 -78.18 -108.71
C ARG A 401 -58.46 -79.02 -107.43
N ASN A 402 -58.30 -80.34 -107.52
CA ASN A 402 -58.17 -81.20 -106.33
C ASN A 402 -56.83 -81.01 -105.62
N LEU A 403 -55.72 -80.80 -106.35
CA LEU A 403 -54.41 -80.47 -105.76
C LEU A 403 -54.39 -79.08 -105.10
N GLU A 404 -55.00 -78.07 -105.73
CA GLU A 404 -55.15 -76.73 -105.14
C GLU A 404 -56.15 -76.73 -103.97
N LEU A 405 -57.24 -77.50 -104.03
CA LEU A 405 -58.14 -77.71 -102.89
C LEU A 405 -57.50 -78.52 -101.77
N GLU A 406 -56.63 -79.51 -102.05
CA GLU A 406 -55.86 -80.25 -101.04
C GLU A 406 -54.80 -79.37 -100.38
N GLN A 407 -54.20 -78.42 -101.11
CA GLN A 407 -53.30 -77.41 -100.54
C GLN A 407 -54.06 -76.40 -99.68
N ILE A 408 -55.22 -75.91 -100.14
CA ILE A 408 -56.10 -75.02 -99.35
C ILE A 408 -56.69 -75.77 -98.13
N MET A 409 -57.00 -77.06 -98.23
CA MET A 409 -57.46 -77.91 -97.12
C MET A 409 -56.34 -78.16 -96.10
N ARG A 410 -55.10 -78.37 -96.53
CA ARG A 410 -53.94 -78.49 -95.61
C ARG A 410 -53.61 -77.18 -94.92
N ASP A 411 -53.69 -76.05 -95.65
CA ASP A 411 -53.48 -74.72 -95.08
C ASP A 411 -54.65 -74.31 -94.15
N HIS A 412 -55.88 -74.78 -94.44
CA HIS A 412 -57.04 -74.61 -93.56
C HIS A 412 -56.99 -75.54 -92.34
N GLU A 413 -56.55 -76.80 -92.48
CA GLU A 413 -56.32 -77.71 -91.35
C GLU A 413 -55.19 -77.21 -90.45
N ALA A 414 -54.10 -76.69 -91.01
CA ALA A 414 -53.02 -76.05 -90.25
C ALA A 414 -53.51 -74.78 -89.51
N GLN A 415 -54.36 -73.98 -90.14
CA GLN A 415 -55.01 -72.82 -89.48
C GLN A 415 -56.03 -73.25 -88.42
N VAL A 416 -56.77 -74.34 -88.63
CA VAL A 416 -57.71 -74.90 -87.63
C VAL A 416 -56.93 -75.57 -86.47
N GLU A 417 -55.76 -76.14 -86.70
CA GLU A 417 -54.88 -76.64 -85.64
C GLU A 417 -54.21 -75.49 -84.86
N GLU A 418 -53.78 -74.41 -85.53
CA GLU A 418 -53.30 -73.18 -84.87
C GLU A 418 -54.41 -72.44 -84.12
N GLU A 419 -55.64 -72.42 -84.63
CA GLU A 419 -56.80 -71.88 -83.93
C GLU A 419 -57.24 -72.77 -82.77
N LYS A 420 -57.20 -74.10 -82.90
CA LYS A 420 -57.40 -75.02 -81.75
C LYS A 420 -56.30 -74.88 -80.69
N ALA A 421 -55.05 -74.64 -81.09
CA ALA A 421 -53.96 -74.38 -80.15
C ALA A 421 -54.11 -73.01 -79.45
N ARG A 422 -54.64 -71.99 -80.15
CA ARG A 422 -55.03 -70.70 -79.56
C ARG A 422 -56.24 -70.82 -78.64
N GLU A 423 -57.27 -71.58 -79.00
CA GLU A 423 -58.46 -71.83 -78.18
C GLU A 423 -58.11 -72.63 -76.91
N GLN A 424 -57.18 -73.60 -77.01
CA GLN A 424 -56.64 -74.30 -75.83
C GLN A 424 -55.87 -73.36 -74.91
N MET A 425 -55.03 -72.46 -75.43
CA MET A 425 -54.37 -71.43 -74.60
C MET A 425 -55.36 -70.44 -73.97
N ILE A 426 -56.43 -70.06 -74.68
CA ILE A 426 -57.48 -69.18 -74.15
C ILE A 426 -58.34 -69.88 -73.10
N GLU A 427 -58.62 -71.18 -73.25
CA GLU A 427 -59.34 -71.97 -72.24
C GLU A 427 -58.47 -72.31 -71.02
N GLU A 428 -57.16 -72.47 -71.18
CA GLU A 428 -56.19 -72.59 -70.08
C GLU A 428 -56.07 -71.27 -69.30
N GLU A 429 -55.97 -70.12 -69.98
CA GLU A 429 -56.03 -68.78 -69.37
C GLU A 429 -57.39 -68.53 -68.69
N ARG A 430 -58.51 -68.91 -69.32
CA ARG A 430 -59.86 -68.81 -68.73
C ARG A 430 -59.99 -69.65 -67.46
N ILE A 431 -59.44 -70.86 -67.42
CA ILE A 431 -59.45 -71.72 -66.22
C ILE A 431 -58.48 -71.20 -65.15
N ASN A 432 -57.32 -70.63 -65.51
CA ASN A 432 -56.41 -69.96 -64.59
C ASN A 432 -57.04 -68.71 -63.94
N ILE A 433 -57.72 -67.88 -64.74
CA ILE A 433 -58.47 -66.71 -64.24
C ILE A 433 -59.60 -67.16 -63.30
N LEU A 434 -60.32 -68.25 -63.65
CA LEU A 434 -61.32 -68.83 -62.76
C LEU A 434 -60.70 -69.41 -61.48
N GLN A 435 -59.53 -70.08 -61.52
CA GLN A 435 -58.88 -70.63 -60.31
C GLN A 435 -58.34 -69.55 -59.36
N GLN A 436 -57.82 -68.43 -59.89
CA GLN A 436 -57.29 -67.32 -59.08
C GLN A 436 -58.39 -66.46 -58.44
N HIS A 437 -59.51 -66.29 -59.14
CA HIS A 437 -60.56 -65.34 -58.75
C HIS A 437 -61.81 -66.00 -58.18
N ALA A 438 -62.10 -67.26 -58.49
CA ALA A 438 -63.35 -67.90 -58.07
C ALA A 438 -63.44 -68.10 -56.55
N VAL A 439 -62.32 -68.34 -55.84
CA VAL A 439 -62.33 -68.44 -54.37
C VAL A 439 -62.65 -67.09 -53.70
N ASN A 440 -62.26 -65.97 -54.31
CA ASN A 440 -62.43 -64.62 -53.74
C ASN A 440 -63.73 -63.92 -54.19
N LEU A 441 -64.34 -64.35 -55.30
CA LEU A 441 -65.57 -63.77 -55.87
C LEU A 441 -66.80 -64.67 -55.66
N LEU A 442 -66.72 -65.54 -54.66
CA LEU A 442 -67.80 -66.39 -54.20
C LEU A 442 -68.87 -65.54 -53.50
N GLY A 443 -69.82 -65.02 -54.28
CA GLY A 443 -70.94 -64.18 -53.82
C GLY A 443 -71.32 -63.02 -54.76
N PHE A 444 -70.42 -62.60 -55.67
CA PHE A 444 -70.64 -61.46 -56.58
C PHE A 444 -70.65 -61.83 -58.07
N MET A 445 -70.93 -63.10 -58.40
CA MET A 445 -70.84 -63.61 -59.76
C MET A 445 -72.25 -63.79 -60.39
N PRO A 446 -72.53 -63.22 -61.58
CA PRO A 446 -73.82 -63.38 -62.26
C PRO A 446 -74.00 -64.78 -62.87
N ARG A 447 -75.26 -65.25 -62.98
CA ARG A 447 -75.61 -66.55 -63.59
C ARG A 447 -75.21 -66.60 -65.07
N GLY A 448 -74.49 -67.65 -65.49
CA GLY A 448 -74.19 -67.96 -66.90
C GLY A 448 -72.70 -67.97 -67.31
N LEU A 449 -71.77 -67.60 -66.42
CA LEU A 449 -70.33 -67.56 -66.72
C LEU A 449 -69.61 -68.92 -66.57
N LEU A 450 -70.18 -69.84 -65.80
CA LEU A 450 -69.62 -71.18 -65.57
C LEU A 450 -70.34 -72.19 -66.48
N LYS A 451 -69.58 -72.93 -67.30
CA LYS A 451 -70.08 -74.10 -68.04
C LYS A 451 -70.15 -75.30 -67.09
N GLU A 452 -71.01 -76.27 -67.39
CA GLU A 452 -71.18 -77.48 -66.56
C GLU A 452 -69.85 -78.26 -66.38
N SER A 453 -68.97 -78.20 -67.38
CA SER A 453 -67.61 -78.75 -67.36
C SER A 453 -66.61 -78.00 -66.47
N ASP A 454 -66.88 -76.74 -66.12
CA ASP A 454 -65.98 -75.90 -65.32
C ASP A 454 -66.11 -76.21 -63.81
N VAL A 455 -67.29 -76.68 -63.37
CA VAL A 455 -67.58 -77.06 -61.97
C VAL A 455 -66.79 -78.30 -61.53
N GLU A 456 -66.36 -79.15 -62.48
CA GLU A 456 -65.56 -80.34 -62.19
C GLU A 456 -64.06 -80.05 -62.03
N LYS A 457 -63.54 -78.98 -62.66
CA LYS A 457 -62.11 -78.62 -62.66
C LYS A 457 -61.70 -77.65 -61.55
N LEU A 458 -62.65 -77.02 -60.85
CA LEU A 458 -62.42 -76.01 -59.80
C LEU A 458 -62.27 -76.58 -58.38
N GLY A 459 -62.07 -77.90 -58.25
CA GLY A 459 -61.69 -78.57 -56.99
C GLY A 459 -62.84 -78.86 -56.02
N SER A 460 -62.64 -79.88 -55.18
CA SER A 460 -63.64 -80.42 -54.24
C SER A 460 -64.22 -79.39 -53.27
N ASN A 461 -63.43 -78.37 -52.91
CA ASN A 461 -63.81 -77.30 -51.97
C ASN A 461 -64.80 -76.29 -52.58
N PHE A 462 -64.72 -76.07 -53.90
CA PHE A 462 -65.62 -75.19 -54.64
C PHE A 462 -66.98 -75.86 -54.91
N LYS A 463 -66.99 -77.18 -55.15
CA LYS A 463 -68.22 -77.98 -55.29
C LYS A 463 -69.11 -77.92 -54.04
N THR A 464 -68.50 -77.95 -52.85
CA THR A 464 -69.24 -77.87 -51.59
C THR A 464 -69.84 -76.50 -51.34
N THR A 465 -69.10 -75.41 -51.60
CA THR A 465 -69.56 -74.05 -51.34
C THR A 465 -70.57 -73.55 -52.40
N PHE A 466 -70.39 -73.93 -53.67
CA PHE A 466 -71.33 -73.65 -54.76
C PHE A 466 -72.66 -74.43 -54.60
N ALA A 467 -72.64 -75.57 -53.90
CA ALA A 467 -73.85 -76.31 -53.55
C ALA A 467 -74.57 -75.74 -52.31
N THR A 468 -73.86 -75.20 -51.31
CA THR A 468 -74.49 -74.59 -50.12
C THR A 468 -75.18 -73.26 -50.38
N HIS A 469 -74.75 -72.48 -51.37
CA HIS A 469 -75.47 -71.26 -51.80
C HIS A 469 -76.65 -71.54 -52.76
N ARG A 470 -77.07 -72.81 -52.88
CA ARG A 470 -78.29 -73.19 -53.60
C ARG A 470 -79.53 -73.36 -52.72
N VAL A 471 -79.43 -73.36 -51.38
CA VAL A 471 -80.60 -73.59 -50.50
C VAL A 471 -80.54 -72.81 -49.17
N VAL A 472 -80.80 -71.50 -49.20
CA VAL A 472 -81.77 -70.76 -48.34
C VAL A 472 -82.15 -69.54 -49.18
N GLN A 473 -83.43 -69.45 -49.50
CA GLN A 473 -84.00 -68.73 -50.65
C GLN A 473 -84.57 -67.41 -50.19
N ASP A 474 -83.76 -66.36 -50.17
CA ASP A 474 -84.09 -65.06 -49.57
C ASP A 474 -83.08 -64.01 -50.12
N PRO A 475 -83.22 -62.70 -49.83
CA PRO A 475 -84.09 -61.77 -50.54
C PRO A 475 -83.28 -60.67 -51.27
N CYS A 476 -83.77 -60.26 -52.44
CA CYS A 476 -83.36 -59.09 -53.22
C CYS A 476 -81.86 -58.97 -53.54
N VAL A 477 -81.37 -59.62 -54.60
CA VAL A 477 -80.04 -59.29 -55.11
C VAL A 477 -80.00 -59.33 -56.63
#